data_AF-A0AAD6WPH5-F1
#
_entry.id   AF-A0AAD6WPH5-F1
#
_cell.length_a   1.000
_cell.length_b   1.000
_cell.length_c   1.000
_cell.angle_alpha   90.00
_cell.angle_beta   90.00
_cell.angle_gamma   90.00
#
_symmetry.space_group_name_H-M   'P 1'
#
loop_
_entity.id
_entity.type
_entity.pdbx_description
1 polymer ?
#
loop_
_entity_poly.entity_id
_entity_poly.type
_entity_poly.pdbx_seq_one_letter_code
_entity_poly.pdbx_strand_id
1 'polypeptide(L)'
;ENASGASKPALNPRRIASDIPLKKLRISSEQRTTLETIYELPATTDENQGHVDYLFKLDAADQMNAAAIMAQHGLDIEARAHLANRWSQQWSRAQGKSDATCRVLYHCECGYDHTWNNSKKRQTPLPFTKCLAHTEITYVVSSHKILRIRGYFLHNQECKDALFTRIPPIPVHPSVFAVALAQLRDGSTFTDVKKKNRELFAAQSYQDFPTNLHTSPYRWLLETRDSRSLFRQHNRLNGIKVTEKPQINI
;
A
#
# COMPACT_ATOMS: atom_id res chain seq x y z
N GLU A 1 1.34 48.15 -5.92
CA GLU A 1 1.77 47.24 -6.99
C GLU A 1 2.68 46.15 -6.42
N ASN A 2 2.71 45.02 -7.11
CA ASN A 2 3.02 43.66 -6.65
C ASN A 2 4.47 43.39 -6.22
N ALA A 3 4.69 42.44 -5.29
CA ALA A 3 5.07 41.07 -5.67
C ALA A 3 5.40 40.13 -4.47
N SER A 4 4.52 39.13 -4.32
CA SER A 4 4.86 37.71 -4.34
C SER A 4 5.63 37.10 -3.15
N GLY A 5 4.87 36.77 -2.10
CA GLY A 5 5.24 35.71 -1.15
C GLY A 5 5.07 34.34 -1.81
N ALA A 6 6.04 33.93 -2.63
CA ALA A 6 6.08 32.58 -3.18
C ALA A 6 6.19 31.57 -2.03
N SER A 7 5.13 30.80 -1.79
CA SER A 7 5.13 29.70 -0.82
C SER A 7 6.25 28.72 -1.21
N LYS A 8 7.23 28.50 -0.32
CA LYS A 8 8.30 27.52 -0.55
C LYS A 8 7.67 26.17 -0.93
N PRO A 9 8.17 25.47 -1.96
CA PRO A 9 7.66 24.14 -2.30
C PRO A 9 7.89 23.20 -1.11
N ALA A 10 6.85 22.45 -0.72
CA ALA A 10 6.91 21.50 0.39
C ALA A 10 7.92 20.35 0.14
N LEU A 11 8.33 20.14 -1.11
CA LEU A 11 9.39 19.21 -1.53
C LEU A 11 10.66 19.97 -1.93
N ASN A 12 11.81 19.49 -1.45
CA ASN A 12 13.13 19.99 -1.88
C ASN A 12 13.33 19.78 -3.40
N PRO A 13 13.94 20.73 -4.14
CA PRO A 13 14.24 20.60 -5.58
C PRO A 13 14.87 19.27 -6.01
N ARG A 14 15.78 18.71 -5.20
CA ARG A 14 16.39 17.40 -5.47
C ARG A 14 15.36 16.27 -5.51
N ARG A 15 14.25 16.40 -4.77
CA ARG A 15 13.13 15.45 -4.81
C ARG A 15 12.29 15.59 -6.06
N ILE A 16 12.03 16.84 -6.45
CA ILE A 16 11.27 17.15 -7.67
C ILE A 16 11.99 16.53 -8.87
N ALA A 17 13.31 16.75 -8.97
CA ALA A 17 14.17 16.21 -10.03
C ALA A 17 14.49 14.70 -9.93
N SER A 18 14.01 13.98 -8.91
CA SER A 18 14.31 12.55 -8.80
C SER A 18 13.41 11.72 -9.70
N ASP A 19 13.94 10.71 -10.36
CA ASP A 19 13.13 9.81 -11.20
C ASP A 19 12.22 8.89 -10.38
N ILE A 20 11.17 8.40 -11.04
CA ILE A 20 10.35 7.33 -10.49
C ILE A 20 11.19 6.04 -10.44
N PRO A 21 11.14 5.25 -9.35
CA PRO A 21 12.06 4.12 -9.18
C PRO A 21 11.60 2.88 -9.98
N LEU A 22 11.52 2.96 -11.31
CA LEU A 22 11.07 1.88 -12.20
C LEU A 22 11.86 0.58 -12.01
N LYS A 23 13.14 0.68 -11.65
CA LYS A 23 13.99 -0.47 -11.33
C LYS A 23 13.48 -1.30 -10.14
N LYS A 24 12.56 -0.76 -9.33
CA LYS A 24 11.92 -1.45 -8.21
C LYS A 24 10.63 -2.17 -8.61
N LEU A 25 10.10 -1.90 -9.81
CA LEU A 25 9.01 -2.68 -10.38
C LEU A 25 9.53 -4.06 -10.78
N ARG A 26 8.72 -5.08 -10.48
CA ARG A 26 8.99 -6.46 -10.86
C ARG A 26 8.23 -6.73 -12.16
N ILE A 27 8.89 -6.42 -13.27
CA ILE A 27 8.33 -6.43 -14.61
C ILE A 27 9.27 -7.18 -15.57
N SER A 28 8.75 -7.68 -16.69
CA SER A 28 9.57 -8.28 -17.75
C SER A 28 10.45 -7.23 -18.44
N SER A 29 11.41 -7.70 -19.23
CA SER A 29 12.21 -6.82 -20.11
C SER A 29 11.33 -6.04 -21.09
N GLU A 30 10.35 -6.71 -21.71
CA GLU A 30 9.36 -6.11 -22.63
C GLU A 30 8.59 -4.97 -21.95
N GLN A 31 7.98 -5.24 -20.78
CA GLN A 31 7.25 -4.23 -20.01
C GLN A 31 8.15 -3.04 -19.61
N ARG A 32 9.42 -3.31 -19.30
CA ARG A 32 10.39 -2.28 -18.94
C ARG A 32 10.68 -1.36 -20.12
N THR A 33 10.98 -1.93 -21.28
CA THR A 33 11.22 -1.14 -22.50
C THR A 33 10.01 -0.27 -22.84
N THR A 34 8.79 -0.82 -22.74
CA THR A 34 7.56 -0.02 -22.96
C THR A 34 7.42 1.12 -21.95
N LEU A 35 7.71 0.87 -20.66
CA LEU A 35 7.68 1.92 -19.65
C LEU A 35 8.75 2.99 -19.89
N GLU A 36 9.95 2.61 -20.28
CA GLU A 36 11.02 3.56 -20.62
C GLU A 36 10.56 4.49 -21.74
N THR A 37 9.93 3.97 -22.81
CA THR A 37 9.33 4.79 -23.88
C THR A 37 8.21 5.72 -23.36
N ILE A 38 7.36 5.26 -22.44
CA ILE A 38 6.30 6.10 -21.84
C ILE A 38 6.90 7.28 -21.04
N TYR A 39 8.06 7.08 -20.41
CA TYR A 39 8.74 8.12 -19.63
C TYR A 39 9.72 8.98 -20.44
N GLU A 40 9.99 8.64 -21.70
CA GLU A 40 10.69 9.52 -22.64
C GLU A 40 9.79 10.70 -23.09
N LEU A 41 8.47 10.49 -23.09
CA LEU A 41 7.50 11.55 -23.35
C LEU A 41 7.34 12.46 -22.12
N PRO A 42 7.05 13.77 -22.28
CA PRO A 42 6.76 14.64 -21.14
C PRO A 42 5.55 14.15 -20.33
N ALA A 43 5.58 14.38 -19.02
CA ALA A 43 4.42 14.17 -18.18
C ALA A 43 3.23 14.98 -18.69
N THR A 44 2.05 14.37 -18.68
CA THR A 44 0.80 14.99 -19.10
C THR A 44 -0.10 15.27 -17.90
N THR A 45 -1.05 16.18 -18.08
CA THR A 45 -2.16 16.37 -17.14
C THR A 45 -3.35 15.48 -17.46
N ASP A 46 -3.39 14.88 -18.66
CA ASP A 46 -4.41 13.90 -19.05
C ASP A 46 -3.91 12.48 -18.79
N GLU A 47 -4.45 11.86 -17.75
CA GLU A 47 -4.15 10.48 -17.35
C GLU A 47 -4.41 9.46 -18.46
N ASN A 48 -5.19 9.80 -19.49
CA ASN A 48 -5.46 8.95 -20.64
C ASN A 48 -4.37 8.97 -21.72
N GLN A 49 -3.40 9.88 -21.62
CA GLN A 49 -2.41 10.10 -22.68
C GLN A 49 -0.99 9.69 -22.29
N GLY A 50 -0.71 9.45 -21.02
CA GLY A 50 0.65 9.13 -20.59
C GLY A 50 0.82 9.06 -19.09
N HIS A 51 2.07 9.22 -18.66
CA HIS A 51 2.37 9.32 -17.24
C HIS A 51 2.07 10.74 -16.74
N VAL A 52 1.66 10.85 -15.48
CA VAL A 52 1.32 12.12 -14.84
C VAL A 52 2.27 12.41 -13.68
N ASP A 53 2.37 13.68 -13.31
CA ASP A 53 3.19 14.14 -12.20
C ASP A 53 2.56 15.36 -11.51
N TYR A 54 1.83 15.09 -10.43
CA TYR A 54 1.13 16.09 -9.64
C TYR A 54 1.95 16.46 -8.40
N LEU A 55 2.15 17.76 -8.19
CA LEU A 55 2.76 18.33 -6.99
C LEU A 55 1.69 19.05 -6.17
N PHE A 56 1.71 18.85 -4.86
CA PHE A 56 0.71 19.41 -3.96
C PHE A 56 1.35 20.26 -2.86
N LYS A 57 0.68 21.36 -2.52
CA LYS A 57 0.96 22.15 -1.33
C LYS A 57 0.21 21.59 -0.13
N LEU A 58 0.60 22.04 1.07
CA LEU A 58 0.05 21.54 2.34
C LEU A 58 -1.26 22.22 2.77
N ASP A 59 -1.79 23.13 1.95
CA ASP A 59 -3.07 23.80 2.19
C ASP A 59 -4.28 22.89 1.90
N ALA A 60 -5.44 23.29 2.39
CA ALA A 60 -6.64 22.45 2.37
C ALA A 60 -7.12 22.12 0.94
N ALA A 61 -7.04 23.07 0.01
CA ALA A 61 -7.54 22.87 -1.34
C ALA A 61 -6.69 21.84 -2.10
N ASP A 62 -5.36 21.98 -2.03
CA ASP A 62 -4.45 21.02 -2.68
C ASP A 62 -4.55 19.63 -2.04
N GLN A 63 -4.72 19.54 -0.73
CA GLN A 63 -4.89 18.25 -0.07
C GLN A 63 -6.24 17.58 -0.38
N MET A 64 -7.30 18.35 -0.59
CA MET A 64 -8.57 17.83 -1.10
C MET A 64 -8.42 17.27 -2.52
N ASN A 65 -7.70 17.97 -3.40
CA ASN A 65 -7.42 17.49 -4.75
C ASN A 65 -6.57 16.21 -4.73
N ALA A 66 -5.55 16.15 -3.88
CA ALA A 66 -4.75 14.94 -3.71
C ALA A 66 -5.60 13.76 -3.23
N ALA A 67 -6.49 13.98 -2.27
CA ALA A 67 -7.42 12.96 -1.78
C ALA A 67 -8.39 12.49 -2.87
N ALA A 68 -8.90 13.40 -3.70
CA ALA A 68 -9.77 13.06 -4.82
C ALA A 68 -9.07 12.17 -5.85
N ILE A 69 -7.83 12.50 -6.23
CA ILE A 69 -7.01 11.67 -7.15
C ILE A 69 -6.76 10.29 -6.53
N MET A 70 -6.42 10.25 -5.24
CA MET A 70 -6.22 8.98 -4.53
C MET A 70 -7.48 8.10 -4.55
N ALA A 71 -8.65 8.69 -4.28
CA ALA A 71 -9.92 7.97 -4.28
C ALA A 71 -10.33 7.50 -5.69
N GLN A 72 -10.20 8.37 -6.69
CA GLN A 72 -10.49 8.05 -8.10
C GLN A 72 -9.74 6.80 -8.58
N HIS A 73 -8.49 6.65 -8.13
CA HIS A 73 -7.63 5.53 -8.52
C HIS A 73 -7.59 4.39 -7.51
N GLY A 74 -8.39 4.43 -6.44
CA GLY A 74 -8.43 3.38 -5.41
C GLY A 74 -7.13 3.23 -4.61
N LEU A 75 -6.39 4.32 -4.42
CA LEU A 75 -5.12 4.40 -3.69
C LEU A 75 -5.28 4.96 -2.27
N ASP A 76 -6.46 5.48 -1.93
CA ASP A 76 -6.78 5.90 -0.57
C ASP A 76 -6.73 4.69 0.39
N ILE A 77 -6.77 4.99 1.69
CA ILE A 77 -6.55 3.97 2.74
C ILE A 77 -7.64 2.89 2.71
N GLU A 78 -8.90 3.28 2.47
CA GLU A 78 -10.05 2.39 2.51
C GLU A 78 -10.08 1.51 1.27
N ALA A 79 -9.93 2.10 0.08
CA ALA A 79 -9.85 1.35 -1.17
C ALA A 79 -8.69 0.36 -1.12
N ARG A 80 -7.53 0.74 -0.58
CA ARG A 80 -6.39 -0.18 -0.47
C ARG A 80 -6.62 -1.39 0.44
N ALA A 81 -7.52 -1.26 1.42
CA ALA A 81 -7.91 -2.36 2.29
C ALA A 81 -8.95 -3.31 1.64
N HIS A 82 -9.61 -2.87 0.57
CA HIS A 82 -10.63 -3.64 -0.11
C HIS A 82 -10.04 -4.83 -0.87
N LEU A 83 -10.76 -5.97 -0.86
CA LEU A 83 -10.31 -7.20 -1.52
C LEU A 83 -10.14 -7.06 -3.04
N ALA A 84 -10.94 -6.18 -3.65
CA ALA A 84 -10.88 -5.85 -5.08
C ALA A 84 -9.73 -4.92 -5.47
N ASN A 85 -8.99 -4.39 -4.50
CA ASN A 85 -7.87 -3.51 -4.79
C ASN A 85 -6.78 -4.26 -5.56
N ARG A 86 -6.30 -3.61 -6.63
CA ARG A 86 -5.27 -4.16 -7.52
C ARG A 86 -3.89 -3.58 -7.23
N TRP A 87 -3.78 -2.62 -6.32
CA TRP A 87 -2.52 -1.96 -6.00
C TRP A 87 -1.74 -2.73 -4.94
N SER A 88 -0.50 -3.10 -5.28
CA SER A 88 0.44 -3.72 -4.34
C SER A 88 1.69 -2.88 -4.18
N GLN A 89 2.10 -2.67 -2.93
CA GLN A 89 3.31 -1.92 -2.60
C GLN A 89 4.56 -2.71 -3.00
N GLN A 90 5.32 -2.19 -3.96
CA GLN A 90 6.57 -2.81 -4.42
C GLN A 90 7.79 -2.31 -3.66
N TRP A 91 7.77 -1.05 -3.27
CA TRP A 91 8.90 -0.40 -2.62
C TRP A 91 8.44 0.77 -1.77
N SER A 92 9.15 1.01 -0.67
CA SER A 92 8.99 2.23 0.10
C SER A 92 10.33 2.66 0.69
N ARG A 93 10.45 3.96 0.95
CA ARG A 93 11.62 4.56 1.62
C ARG A 93 11.21 5.80 2.39
N ALA A 94 11.33 5.73 3.71
CA ALA A 94 11.23 6.87 4.60
C ALA A 94 12.60 7.57 4.72
N GLN A 95 12.61 8.89 4.79
CA GLN A 95 13.80 9.72 5.01
C GLN A 95 13.46 11.00 5.76
N GLY A 96 14.34 11.42 6.68
CA GLY A 96 14.17 12.61 7.54
C GLY A 96 13.98 12.24 9.01
N LYS A 97 14.08 13.24 9.90
CA LYS A 97 13.85 13.08 11.34
C LYS A 97 12.47 13.65 11.74
N SER A 98 12.35 14.98 11.84
CA SER A 98 11.14 15.67 12.33
C SER A 98 10.02 15.75 11.28
N ASP A 99 10.36 16.03 10.02
CA ASP A 99 9.45 16.01 8.87
C ASP A 99 9.82 14.88 7.92
N ALA A 100 9.80 13.65 8.45
CA ALA A 100 10.11 12.49 7.66
C ALA A 100 9.13 12.41 6.47
N THR A 101 9.69 12.27 5.27
CA THR A 101 8.92 12.02 4.04
C THR A 101 9.06 10.55 3.69
N CYS A 102 7.97 9.96 3.21
CA CYS A 102 7.96 8.59 2.72
C CYS A 102 7.61 8.58 1.24
N ARG A 103 8.43 7.91 0.45
CA ARG A 103 8.12 7.55 -0.94
C ARG A 103 7.60 6.13 -0.94
N VAL A 104 6.50 5.88 -1.64
CA VAL A 104 5.92 4.54 -1.79
C VAL A 104 5.57 4.32 -3.25
N LEU A 105 6.06 3.22 -3.81
CA LEU A 105 5.76 2.78 -5.16
C LEU A 105 4.75 1.64 -5.11
N TYR A 106 3.59 1.85 -5.72
CA TYR A 106 2.56 0.85 -5.97
C TYR A 106 2.60 0.42 -7.44
N HIS A 107 2.26 -0.84 -7.66
CA HIS A 107 2.13 -1.46 -8.98
C HIS A 107 0.88 -2.33 -9.00
N CYS A 108 0.20 -2.36 -10.14
CA CYS A 108 -0.93 -3.24 -10.35
C CYS A 108 -0.51 -4.71 -10.23
N GLU A 109 -1.22 -5.50 -9.44
CA GLU A 109 -0.92 -6.91 -9.22
C GLU A 109 -1.08 -7.77 -10.49
N CYS A 110 -1.92 -7.34 -11.45
CA CYS A 110 -2.02 -7.99 -12.76
C CYS A 110 -0.74 -7.80 -13.60
N GLY A 111 0.07 -6.81 -13.25
CA GLY A 111 1.31 -6.46 -13.95
C GLY A 111 2.54 -7.25 -13.52
N TYR A 112 2.44 -8.04 -12.45
CA TYR A 112 3.54 -8.78 -11.88
C TYR A 112 3.30 -10.30 -11.93
N ASP A 113 4.21 -11.02 -12.58
CA ASP A 113 4.28 -12.47 -12.47
C ASP A 113 5.22 -12.90 -11.33
N HIS A 114 4.63 -13.57 -10.35
CA HIS A 114 5.35 -14.05 -9.18
C HIS A 114 6.29 -15.22 -9.50
N THR A 115 6.12 -15.89 -10.65
CA THR A 115 6.99 -16.99 -11.08
C THR A 115 8.43 -16.52 -11.33
N TRP A 116 8.62 -15.25 -11.66
CA TRP A 116 9.94 -14.65 -11.91
C TRP A 116 10.85 -14.57 -10.67
N ASN A 117 10.32 -14.81 -9.47
CA ASN A 117 11.10 -14.88 -8.22
C ASN A 117 11.20 -16.32 -7.68
N ASN A 118 11.32 -17.31 -8.56
CA ASN A 118 11.39 -18.74 -8.20
C ASN A 118 10.17 -19.26 -7.41
N SER A 119 9.06 -18.51 -7.40
CA SER A 119 7.81 -19.04 -6.88
C SER A 119 7.23 -20.04 -7.87
N LYS A 120 6.95 -21.26 -7.41
CA LYS A 120 6.32 -22.28 -8.26
C LYS A 120 4.89 -21.92 -8.68
N LYS A 121 4.25 -20.98 -7.98
CA LYS A 121 2.84 -20.61 -8.18
C LYS A 121 2.63 -19.11 -7.97
N ARG A 122 1.66 -18.56 -8.69
CA ARG A 122 1.28 -17.16 -8.54
C ARG A 122 0.52 -16.91 -7.22
N GLN A 123 0.87 -15.84 -6.51
CA GLN A 123 0.34 -15.53 -5.17
C GLN A 123 -0.78 -14.47 -5.18
N THR A 124 -0.99 -13.77 -6.29
CA THR A 124 -2.13 -12.86 -6.48
C THR A 124 -3.39 -13.62 -6.99
N PRO A 125 -4.60 -13.17 -6.61
CA PRO A 125 -5.88 -13.77 -7.04
C PRO A 125 -6.31 -13.44 -8.48
N LEU A 126 -5.79 -12.39 -9.09
CA LEU A 126 -6.10 -11.95 -10.47
C LEU A 126 -5.22 -12.65 -11.52
N PRO A 127 -5.57 -12.80 -12.80
CA PRO A 127 -4.62 -13.26 -13.83
C PRO A 127 -3.45 -12.29 -14.04
N PHE A 128 -2.38 -12.76 -14.67
CA PHE A 128 -1.30 -11.90 -15.17
C PHE A 128 -1.69 -11.37 -16.55
N THR A 129 -1.68 -10.05 -16.72
CA THR A 129 -2.13 -9.36 -17.95
C THR A 129 -1.08 -8.37 -18.47
N LYS A 130 0.16 -8.46 -17.98
CA LYS A 130 1.26 -7.52 -18.29
C LYS A 130 0.94 -6.04 -18.00
N CYS A 131 -0.05 -5.75 -17.15
CA CYS A 131 -0.46 -4.39 -16.81
C CYS A 131 0.72 -3.49 -16.38
N LEU A 132 0.81 -2.29 -16.95
CA LEU A 132 1.88 -1.32 -16.66
C LEU A 132 1.50 -0.29 -15.60
N ALA A 133 0.25 -0.31 -15.11
CA ALA A 133 -0.24 0.70 -14.18
C ALA A 133 0.56 0.70 -12.86
N HIS A 134 1.19 1.83 -12.53
CA HIS A 134 2.03 2.02 -11.35
C HIS A 134 1.98 3.48 -10.91
N THR A 135 2.18 3.70 -9.62
CA THR A 135 2.17 5.05 -9.04
C THR A 135 3.18 5.16 -7.92
N GLU A 136 3.88 6.29 -7.87
CA GLU A 136 4.66 6.71 -6.74
C GLU A 136 3.95 7.84 -5.99
N ILE A 137 3.78 7.65 -4.69
CA ILE A 137 3.23 8.64 -3.78
C ILE A 137 4.33 9.08 -2.82
N THR A 138 4.48 10.39 -2.66
CA THR A 138 5.33 10.99 -1.63
C THR A 138 4.46 11.72 -0.62
N TYR A 139 4.59 11.40 0.67
CA TYR A 139 3.81 12.02 1.74
C TYR A 139 4.65 12.33 2.98
N VAL A 140 4.15 13.23 3.83
CA VAL A 140 4.71 13.54 5.16
C VAL A 140 4.26 12.46 6.14
N VAL A 141 5.20 11.78 6.79
CA VAL A 141 4.91 10.60 7.63
C VAL A 141 4.00 10.93 8.82
N SER A 142 4.19 12.07 9.48
CA SER A 142 3.44 12.44 10.68
C SER A 142 1.98 12.81 10.40
N SER A 143 1.72 13.48 9.27
CA SER A 143 0.39 14.02 8.94
C SER A 143 -0.30 13.27 7.81
N HIS A 144 0.39 12.35 7.15
CA HIS A 144 -0.05 11.69 5.91
C HIS A 144 -0.41 12.63 4.76
N LYS A 145 -0.11 13.94 4.87
CA LYS A 145 -0.34 14.90 3.79
C LYS A 145 0.48 14.55 2.57
N ILE A 146 -0.17 14.56 1.41
CA ILE A 146 0.40 14.18 0.13
C ILE A 146 1.20 15.36 -0.43
N LEU A 147 2.42 15.08 -0.89
CA LEU A 147 3.32 16.06 -1.49
C LEU A 147 3.43 15.89 -3.01
N ARG A 148 3.35 14.65 -3.48
CA ARG A 148 3.46 14.31 -4.90
C ARG A 148 2.77 13.00 -5.22
N ILE A 149 2.08 12.95 -6.34
CA ILE A 149 1.54 11.73 -6.95
C ILE A 149 2.02 11.70 -8.39
N ARG A 150 2.68 10.62 -8.81
CA ARG A 150 3.11 10.47 -10.20
C ARG A 150 3.10 9.03 -10.63
N GLY A 151 2.96 8.77 -11.91
CA GLY A 151 2.92 7.41 -12.41
C GLY A 151 2.14 7.28 -13.70
N TYR A 152 1.91 6.03 -14.08
CA TYR A 152 1.07 5.67 -15.20
C TYR A 152 -0.16 4.95 -14.65
N PHE A 153 -1.35 5.54 -14.80
CA PHE A 153 -2.58 5.03 -14.18
C PHE A 153 -3.40 4.13 -15.10
N LEU A 154 -3.04 4.04 -16.38
CA LEU A 154 -3.84 3.29 -17.33
C LEU A 154 -3.66 1.79 -17.20
N HIS A 155 -4.75 1.14 -16.82
CA HIS A 155 -4.91 -0.29 -16.89
C HIS A 155 -5.24 -0.69 -18.34
N ASN A 156 -4.56 -1.71 -18.86
CA ASN A 156 -4.95 -2.33 -20.12
C ASN A 156 -6.31 -3.03 -20.01
N GLN A 157 -6.93 -3.29 -21.15
CA GLN A 157 -8.29 -3.85 -21.20
C GLN A 157 -8.37 -5.21 -20.50
N GLU A 158 -7.40 -6.10 -20.74
CA GLU A 158 -7.30 -7.39 -20.04
C GLU A 158 -7.26 -7.24 -18.51
N CYS A 159 -6.57 -6.22 -17.98
CA CYS A 159 -6.55 -5.95 -16.54
C CYS A 159 -7.90 -5.46 -16.02
N LYS A 160 -8.63 -4.66 -16.81
CA LYS A 160 -9.97 -4.17 -16.42
C LYS A 160 -10.98 -5.32 -16.38
N ASP A 161 -10.89 -6.22 -17.36
CA ASP A 161 -11.78 -7.37 -17.50
C ASP A 161 -11.37 -8.57 -16.63
N ALA A 162 -10.16 -8.52 -16.05
CA ALA A 162 -9.62 -9.59 -15.23
C ALA A 162 -10.48 -9.85 -13.98
N LEU A 163 -11.06 -11.05 -13.94
CA LEU A 163 -11.77 -11.59 -12.78
C LEU A 163 -10.82 -12.32 -11.81
N PHE A 164 -11.27 -12.52 -10.58
CA PHE A 164 -10.55 -13.35 -9.62
C PHE A 164 -10.51 -14.81 -10.07
N THR A 165 -9.31 -15.34 -10.25
CA THR A 165 -9.05 -16.77 -10.49
C THR A 165 -9.18 -17.60 -9.22
N ARG A 166 -9.15 -16.95 -8.04
CA ARG A 166 -9.35 -17.55 -6.73
C ARG A 166 -9.76 -16.51 -5.71
N ILE A 167 -10.36 -16.96 -4.62
CA ILE A 167 -10.75 -16.10 -3.50
C ILE A 167 -9.47 -15.48 -2.88
N PRO A 168 -9.35 -14.14 -2.83
CA PRO A 168 -8.26 -13.49 -2.11
C PRO A 168 -8.28 -13.87 -0.63
N PRO A 169 -7.12 -13.92 0.06
CA PRO A 169 -7.11 -14.09 1.51
C PRO A 169 -7.93 -13.00 2.19
N ILE A 170 -9.04 -13.38 2.84
CA ILE A 170 -9.88 -12.45 3.59
C ILE A 170 -9.06 -11.92 4.79
N PRO A 171 -8.85 -10.60 4.90
CA PRO A 171 -8.04 -10.02 5.97
C PRO A 171 -8.71 -10.24 7.33
N VAL A 172 -7.89 -10.35 8.37
CA VAL A 172 -8.41 -10.39 9.75
C VAL A 172 -8.84 -8.99 10.17
N HIS A 173 -9.98 -8.89 10.87
CA HIS A 173 -10.51 -7.60 11.31
C HIS A 173 -9.52 -6.83 12.21
N PRO A 174 -9.39 -5.49 12.08
CA PRO A 174 -8.46 -4.70 12.90
C PRO A 174 -8.67 -4.84 14.42
N SER A 175 -9.92 -4.94 14.90
CA SER A 175 -10.20 -5.12 16.34
C SER A 175 -9.71 -6.46 16.87
N VAL A 176 -9.69 -7.51 16.04
CA VAL A 176 -9.09 -8.81 16.38
C VAL A 176 -7.57 -8.68 16.53
N PHE A 177 -6.92 -7.94 15.63
CA PHE A 177 -5.49 -7.63 15.74
C PHE A 177 -5.17 -6.83 17.01
N ALA A 178 -5.96 -5.80 17.33
CA ALA A 178 -5.73 -4.96 18.50
C ALA A 178 -5.72 -5.79 19.80
N VAL A 179 -6.74 -6.64 19.98
CA VAL A 179 -6.83 -7.54 21.15
C VAL A 179 -5.68 -8.56 21.18
N ALA A 180 -5.30 -9.11 20.03
CA ALA A 180 -4.21 -10.07 19.94
C ALA A 180 -2.84 -9.45 20.23
N LEU A 181 -2.60 -8.22 19.77
CA LEU A 181 -1.37 -7.47 20.04
C LEU A 181 -1.26 -7.06 21.52
N ALA A 182 -2.37 -6.70 22.15
CA ALA A 182 -2.42 -6.43 23.59
C ALA A 182 -2.02 -7.68 24.40
N GLN A 183 -2.61 -8.83 24.10
CA GLN A 183 -2.27 -10.09 24.75
C GLN A 183 -0.79 -10.49 24.57
N LEU A 184 -0.24 -10.31 23.37
CA LEU A 184 1.19 -10.56 23.14
C LEU A 184 2.09 -9.63 23.96
N ARG A 185 1.70 -8.35 24.13
CA ARG A 185 2.40 -7.39 24.99
C ARG A 185 2.39 -7.83 26.46
N ASP A 186 1.32 -8.47 26.88
CA ASP A 186 1.18 -9.01 28.22
C ASP A 186 1.85 -10.40 28.38
N GLY A 187 2.62 -10.85 27.36
CA GLY A 187 3.38 -12.10 27.40
C GLY A 187 2.59 -13.36 27.05
N SER A 188 1.36 -13.23 26.56
CA SER A 188 0.52 -14.39 26.18
C SER A 188 1.14 -15.16 25.01
N THR A 189 0.97 -16.48 25.00
CA THR A 189 1.37 -17.29 23.85
C THR A 189 0.38 -17.13 22.69
N PHE A 190 0.80 -17.45 21.47
CA PHE A 190 -0.13 -17.44 20.32
C PHE A 190 -1.29 -18.45 20.47
N THR A 191 -1.09 -19.50 21.27
CA THR A 191 -2.17 -20.45 21.61
C THR A 191 -3.23 -19.78 22.46
N ASP A 192 -2.83 -19.02 23.47
CA ASP A 192 -3.73 -18.26 24.35
C ASP A 192 -4.47 -17.18 23.56
N VAL A 193 -3.76 -16.46 22.70
CA VAL A 193 -4.34 -15.46 21.80
C VAL A 193 -5.44 -16.06 20.92
N LYS A 194 -5.21 -17.24 20.33
CA LYS A 194 -6.22 -17.95 19.53
C LYS A 194 -7.40 -18.42 20.38
N LYS A 195 -7.14 -18.90 21.60
CA LYS A 195 -8.19 -19.30 22.54
C LYS A 195 -9.10 -18.11 22.86
N LYS A 196 -8.50 -16.98 23.27
CA LYS A 196 -9.25 -15.76 23.57
C LYS A 196 -10.01 -15.22 22.35
N ASN A 197 -9.42 -15.31 21.16
CA ASN A 197 -10.09 -14.92 19.93
C ASN A 197 -11.36 -15.74 19.66
N ARG A 198 -11.32 -17.06 19.89
CA ARG A 198 -12.50 -17.92 19.78
C ARG A 198 -13.56 -17.59 20.82
N GLU A 199 -13.16 -17.30 22.05
CA GLU A 199 -14.08 -16.87 23.12
C GLU A 199 -14.79 -15.56 22.75
N LEU A 200 -14.05 -14.55 22.32
CA LEU A 200 -14.62 -13.25 21.95
C LEU A 200 -15.51 -13.33 20.70
N PHE A 201 -15.13 -14.18 19.74
CA PHE A 201 -15.94 -14.47 18.56
C PHE A 201 -17.25 -15.16 18.93
N ALA A 202 -17.21 -16.19 19.79
CA ALA A 202 -18.40 -16.89 20.26
C ALA A 202 -19.33 -15.97 21.05
N ALA A 203 -18.76 -15.05 21.84
CA ALA A 203 -19.49 -14.02 22.58
C ALA A 203 -19.90 -12.81 21.72
N GLN A 204 -19.54 -12.77 20.42
CA GLN A 204 -19.80 -11.64 19.51
C GLN A 204 -19.36 -10.27 20.08
N SER A 205 -18.26 -10.27 20.82
CA SER A 205 -17.87 -9.16 21.72
C SER A 205 -16.75 -8.29 21.18
N TYR A 206 -16.34 -8.51 19.93
CA TYR A 206 -15.39 -7.63 19.27
C TYR A 206 -16.05 -6.30 18.89
N GLN A 207 -15.26 -5.22 18.92
CA GLN A 207 -15.68 -3.95 18.35
C GLN A 207 -16.01 -4.12 16.87
N ASP A 208 -17.15 -3.55 16.46
CA ASP A 208 -17.73 -3.58 15.10
C ASP A 208 -18.16 -4.98 14.63
N PHE A 209 -18.42 -5.91 15.56
CA PHE A 209 -18.89 -7.25 15.20
C PHE A 209 -20.23 -7.16 14.43
N PRO A 210 -20.32 -7.72 13.21
CA PRO A 210 -21.46 -7.52 12.35
C PRO A 210 -22.64 -8.38 12.81
N THR A 211 -23.85 -7.86 12.64
CA THR A 211 -25.08 -8.65 12.87
C THR A 211 -25.18 -9.85 11.92
N ASN A 212 -24.62 -9.72 10.71
CA ASN A 212 -24.51 -10.82 9.74
C ASN A 212 -23.07 -11.03 9.27
N LEU A 213 -22.47 -12.13 9.68
CA LEU A 213 -21.09 -12.51 9.33
C LEU A 213 -20.86 -12.64 7.81
N HIS A 214 -21.88 -13.03 7.03
CA HIS A 214 -21.73 -13.18 5.57
C HIS A 214 -21.53 -11.85 4.85
N THR A 215 -21.89 -10.74 5.49
CA THR A 215 -21.69 -9.39 4.95
C THR A 215 -20.34 -8.79 5.33
N SER A 216 -19.58 -9.46 6.20
CA SER A 216 -18.28 -8.99 6.67
C SER A 216 -17.22 -9.10 5.58
N PRO A 217 -16.52 -8.01 5.22
CA PRO A 217 -15.35 -8.08 4.35
C PRO A 217 -14.11 -8.63 5.09
N TYR A 218 -14.24 -8.91 6.40
CA TYR A 218 -13.18 -9.39 7.27
C TYR A 218 -13.45 -10.76 7.85
N ARG A 219 -12.36 -11.46 8.16
CA ARG A 219 -12.34 -12.66 8.98
C ARG A 219 -12.16 -12.28 10.44
N TRP A 220 -12.98 -12.87 11.30
CA TRP A 220 -12.98 -12.58 12.75
C TRP A 220 -12.23 -13.62 13.58
N LEU A 221 -11.86 -14.75 12.97
CA LEU A 221 -11.11 -15.82 13.62
C LEU A 221 -9.66 -15.83 13.15
N LEU A 222 -8.70 -15.88 14.07
CA LEU A 222 -7.28 -16.03 13.78
C LEU A 222 -6.94 -17.46 13.35
N GLU A 223 -6.12 -17.57 12.31
CA GLU A 223 -5.57 -18.82 11.80
C GLU A 223 -4.06 -18.88 12.05
N THR A 224 -3.48 -20.07 11.95
CA THR A 224 -2.03 -20.25 12.15
C THR A 224 -1.18 -19.40 11.20
N ARG A 225 -1.65 -19.16 9.96
CA ARG A 225 -0.95 -18.31 8.98
C ARG A 225 -0.82 -16.84 9.42
N ASP A 226 -1.68 -16.36 10.32
CA ASP A 226 -1.67 -14.97 10.78
C ASP A 226 -0.58 -14.69 11.80
N SER A 227 -0.05 -15.73 12.46
CA SER A 227 0.99 -15.63 13.49
C SER A 227 2.16 -14.76 13.04
N ARG A 228 2.66 -14.98 11.82
CA ARG A 228 3.79 -14.22 11.27
C ARG A 228 3.48 -12.74 11.15
N SER A 229 2.27 -12.36 10.70
CA SER A 229 1.86 -10.96 10.60
C SER A 229 1.70 -10.33 11.98
N LEU A 230 1.10 -11.07 12.93
CA LEU A 230 0.89 -10.66 14.31
C LEU A 230 2.21 -10.37 15.03
N PHE A 231 3.16 -11.32 15.01
CA PHE A 231 4.48 -11.14 15.65
C PHE A 231 5.31 -10.04 14.98
N ARG A 232 5.20 -9.86 13.65
CA ARG A 232 5.85 -8.74 12.96
C ARG A 232 5.28 -7.39 13.35
N GLN A 233 3.99 -7.30 13.64
CA GLN A 233 3.37 -6.07 14.14
C GLN A 233 3.74 -5.83 15.60
N HIS A 234 3.67 -6.87 16.45
CA HIS A 234 4.09 -6.80 17.85
C HIS A 234 5.55 -6.34 17.99
N ASN A 235 6.48 -6.95 17.26
CA ASN A 235 7.89 -6.55 17.26
C ASN A 235 8.06 -5.10 16.80
N ARG A 236 7.33 -4.65 15.77
CA ARG A 236 7.35 -3.25 15.31
C ARG A 236 6.87 -2.28 16.39
N LEU A 237 5.84 -2.64 17.15
CA LEU A 237 5.33 -1.82 18.26
C LEU A 237 6.35 -1.71 19.41
N ASN A 238 7.18 -2.73 19.60
CA ASN A 238 8.27 -2.71 20.58
C ASN A 238 9.59 -2.13 20.02
N GLY A 239 9.57 -1.49 18.85
CA GLY A 239 10.77 -0.90 18.23
C GLY A 239 11.71 -1.90 17.55
N ILE A 240 11.37 -3.20 17.55
CA ILE A 240 12.20 -4.27 17.01
C ILE A 240 12.02 -4.35 15.49
N LYS A 241 13.08 -4.02 14.74
CA LYS A 241 13.13 -4.16 13.29
C LYS A 241 13.55 -5.56 12.86
N VAL A 242 12.57 -6.46 12.70
CA VAL A 242 12.74 -7.86 12.26
C VAL A 242 13.55 -8.09 10.95
N THR A 243 13.93 -7.06 10.22
CA THR A 243 14.83 -7.14 9.05
C THR A 243 16.30 -6.84 9.37
N GLU A 244 16.60 -6.31 10.55
CA GLU A 244 17.96 -6.07 11.05
C GLU A 244 18.42 -7.29 11.87
N LYS A 245 19.73 -7.56 11.86
CA LYS A 245 20.29 -8.71 12.60
C LYS A 245 19.98 -8.54 14.09
N PRO A 246 19.63 -9.62 14.82
CA PRO A 246 19.25 -9.54 16.24
C PRO A 246 20.26 -8.79 17.11
N GLN A 247 21.56 -8.97 16.83
CA GLN A 247 22.66 -8.30 17.54
C GLN A 247 22.72 -6.77 17.39
N ILE A 248 22.00 -6.19 16.42
CA ILE A 248 21.92 -4.73 16.17
C ILE A 248 20.56 -4.18 16.66
N ASN A 249 19.60 -5.07 16.89
CA ASN A 249 18.20 -4.77 17.09
C ASN A 249 17.81 -5.08 18.55
N ILE A 250 18.51 -4.39 19.46
CA ILE A 250 18.33 -4.43 20.92
C ILE A 250 17.69 -3.10 21.34
#